data_AF-A0AA36JFZ2-F1
#
_entry.id   AF-A0AA36JFZ2-F1
#
_cell.length_a   1.000
_cell.length_b   1.000
_cell.length_c   1.000
_cell.angle_alpha   90.00
_cell.angle_beta   90.00
_cell.angle_gamma   90.00
#
_symmetry.space_group_name_H-M   'P 1'
#
loop_
_entity.id
_entity.type
_entity.pdbx_description
1 polymer ?
#
loop_
_entity_poly.entity_id
_entity_poly.type
_entity_poly.pdbx_seq_one_letter_code
_entity_poly.pdbx_strand_id
1 'polypeptide(L)'
;MRAQPWLGCLLLRLLAAKELGCPALEKHAVGICVEECSDDSDCEAAGKAGHSCCSNGCGHVCMKPGVSTAPSNPFALMAVLREAVFADVLAALPEPMSKSEMRSVKVLSVKYPSDQRRDACQAFHKLAAHPKVSSVEWDGASPNCAEIEL
;
A
#
# COMPACT_ATOMS: atom_id res chain seq x y z
N MET A 1 -31.02 -36.23 27.85
CA MET A 1 -30.76 -34.78 27.68
C MET A 1 -29.28 -34.50 27.92
N ARG A 2 -28.51 -34.27 26.85
CA ARG A 2 -27.26 -33.49 26.81
C ARG A 2 -26.87 -33.38 25.34
N ALA A 3 -27.47 -32.40 24.67
CA ALA A 3 -27.06 -31.99 23.34
C ALA A 3 -25.70 -31.27 23.47
N GLN A 4 -24.72 -31.67 22.67
CA GLN A 4 -23.37 -31.09 22.66
C GLN A 4 -23.41 -29.62 22.19
N PRO A 5 -22.83 -28.66 22.94
CA PRO A 5 -22.94 -27.23 22.64
C PRO A 5 -21.92 -26.72 21.60
N TRP A 6 -21.33 -27.59 20.78
CA TRP A 6 -20.14 -27.24 19.97
C TRP A 6 -20.43 -26.86 18.51
N LEU A 7 -21.70 -26.67 18.12
CA LEU A 7 -22.04 -26.12 16.79
C LEU A 7 -22.17 -24.59 16.77
N GLY A 8 -22.05 -23.91 17.91
CA GLY A 8 -22.23 -22.44 18.00
C GLY A 8 -20.98 -21.60 17.71
N CYS A 9 -19.77 -22.17 17.77
CA CYS A 9 -18.53 -21.37 17.73
C CYS A 9 -17.92 -21.19 16.34
N LEU A 10 -18.38 -21.89 15.30
CA LEU A 10 -17.74 -21.86 13.98
C LEU A 10 -18.30 -20.80 13.01
N LEU A 11 -19.37 -20.09 13.38
CA LEU A 11 -19.98 -19.04 12.54
C LEU A 11 -19.39 -17.64 12.77
N LEU A 12 -18.45 -17.47 13.70
CA LEU A 12 -17.88 -16.15 14.05
C LEU A 12 -16.53 -15.85 13.37
N ARG A 13 -16.09 -16.62 12.38
CA ARG A 13 -14.75 -16.49 11.74
C ARG A 13 -14.77 -15.95 10.31
N LEU A 14 -15.81 -15.25 9.89
CA LEU A 14 -15.95 -14.75 8.50
C LEU A 14 -16.41 -13.29 8.40
N LEU A 15 -16.15 -12.47 9.40
CA LEU A 15 -16.07 -11.03 9.19
C LEU A 15 -14.61 -10.71 8.89
N ALA A 16 -14.29 -10.51 7.62
CA ALA A 16 -13.03 -9.92 7.20
C ALA A 16 -12.77 -8.70 8.11
N ALA A 17 -11.72 -8.76 8.91
CA ALA A 17 -11.26 -7.63 9.69
C ALA A 17 -10.83 -6.57 8.69
N LYS A 18 -11.76 -5.70 8.31
CA LYS A 18 -11.43 -4.52 7.54
C LYS A 18 -10.75 -3.60 8.53
N GLU A 19 -9.43 -3.49 8.39
CA GLU A 19 -8.58 -2.69 9.26
C GLU A 19 -9.23 -1.30 9.45
N LEU A 20 -9.64 -1.02 10.68
CA LEU A 20 -10.17 0.28 11.05
C LEU A 20 -8.99 1.25 11.08
N GLY A 21 -9.12 2.37 10.39
CA GLY A 21 -8.04 3.35 10.30
C GLY A 21 -8.59 4.70 9.90
N CYS A 22 -7.70 5.64 9.60
CA CYS A 22 -8.11 6.96 9.14
C CYS A 22 -9.02 6.82 7.90
N PRO A 23 -10.20 7.47 7.92
CA PRO A 23 -11.09 7.44 6.77
C PRO A 23 -10.37 8.04 5.55
N ALA A 24 -10.63 7.48 4.37
CA ALA A 24 -10.10 8.05 3.14
C ALA A 24 -10.64 9.48 3.00
N LEU A 25 -9.73 10.46 2.95
CA LEU A 25 -10.10 11.82 2.63
C LEU A 25 -10.57 11.89 1.16
N GLU A 26 -11.64 12.63 0.91
CA GLU A 26 -12.05 12.97 -0.45
C GLU A 26 -10.90 13.68 -1.18
N LYS A 27 -10.65 13.30 -2.43
CA LYS A 27 -9.58 13.92 -3.23
C LYS A 27 -9.86 15.41 -3.33
N HIS A 28 -8.89 16.25 -2.92
CA HIS A 28 -8.96 17.72 -2.80
C HIS A 28 -9.64 18.28 -1.54
N ALA A 29 -9.96 17.45 -0.53
CA ALA A 29 -10.31 17.97 0.79
C ALA A 29 -9.07 18.58 1.45
N VAL A 30 -8.86 19.89 1.29
CA VAL A 30 -7.93 20.66 2.11
C VAL A 30 -8.74 21.18 3.29
N GLY A 31 -8.50 20.61 4.47
CA GLY A 31 -9.06 21.15 5.72
C GLY A 31 -8.45 22.49 6.08
N ILE A 32 -9.01 23.15 7.10
CA ILE A 32 -8.31 24.25 7.77
C ILE A 32 -7.05 23.65 8.41
N CYS A 33 -5.90 24.31 8.28
CA CYS A 33 -4.65 23.86 8.88
C CYS A 33 -4.73 24.05 10.39
N VAL A 34 -5.10 22.96 11.08
CA VAL A 34 -5.29 22.88 12.52
C VAL A 34 -4.55 21.64 13.00
N GLU A 35 -3.70 21.82 14.00
CA GLU A 35 -3.10 20.74 14.77
C GLU A 35 -3.93 20.53 16.05
N GLU A 36 -4.91 19.64 15.99
CA GLU A 36 -5.74 19.27 17.15
C GLU A 36 -5.07 18.17 18.00
N CYS A 37 -4.30 17.30 17.36
CA CYS A 37 -3.62 16.16 17.98
C CYS A 37 -2.25 15.97 17.34
N SER A 38 -1.30 15.39 18.08
CA SER A 38 -0.03 14.90 17.55
C SER A 38 -0.05 13.37 17.39
N ASP A 39 -0.78 12.69 18.26
CA ASP A 39 -0.96 11.25 18.24
C ASP A 39 -2.34 10.83 18.78
N ASP A 40 -2.66 9.53 18.68
CA ASP A 40 -3.97 8.99 19.05
C ASP A 40 -4.31 9.22 20.53
N SER A 41 -3.33 9.33 21.43
CA SER A 41 -3.57 9.54 22.86
C SER A 41 -4.09 10.94 23.17
N ASP A 42 -3.75 11.95 22.35
CA ASP A 42 -4.29 13.30 22.47
C ASP A 42 -5.81 13.31 22.23
N CYS A 43 -6.30 12.43 21.35
CA CYS A 43 -7.73 12.28 21.11
C CYS A 43 -8.45 11.70 22.33
N GLU A 44 -7.84 10.74 23.01
CA GLU A 44 -8.38 10.21 24.27
C GLU A 44 -8.40 11.28 25.36
N ALA A 45 -7.30 12.02 25.52
CA ALA A 45 -7.17 13.12 26.48
C ALA A 45 -8.19 14.25 26.23
N ALA A 46 -8.54 14.51 24.96
CA ALA A 46 -9.57 15.44 24.54
C ALA A 46 -11.01 14.91 24.70
N GLY A 47 -11.20 13.71 25.25
CA GLY A 47 -12.52 13.09 25.47
C GLY A 47 -13.11 12.41 24.23
N LYS A 48 -12.31 12.17 23.19
CA LYS A 48 -12.69 11.49 21.95
C LYS A 48 -12.17 10.05 21.94
N ALA A 49 -12.58 9.25 22.93
CA ALA A 49 -12.19 7.84 23.03
C ALA A 49 -12.53 7.08 21.73
N GLY A 50 -11.58 6.26 21.28
CA GLY A 50 -11.71 5.47 20.04
C GLY A 50 -11.64 6.30 18.76
N HIS A 51 -11.11 7.52 18.79
CA HIS A 51 -10.73 8.29 17.61
C HIS A 51 -9.24 8.13 17.31
N SER A 52 -8.86 8.28 16.04
CA SER A 52 -7.47 8.28 15.60
C SER A 52 -7.06 9.68 15.16
N CYS A 53 -5.80 10.04 15.39
CA CYS A 53 -5.22 11.28 14.95
C CYS A 53 -4.86 11.18 13.47
N CYS A 54 -5.64 11.86 12.64
CA CYS A 54 -5.57 11.72 11.18
C CYS A 54 -5.21 13.04 10.52
N SER A 55 -4.32 12.98 9.53
CA SER A 55 -4.02 14.16 8.71
C SER A 55 -5.28 14.58 7.93
N ASN A 56 -5.51 15.89 7.82
CA ASN A 56 -6.55 16.51 7.01
C ASN A 56 -6.01 17.20 5.74
N GLY A 57 -4.75 16.93 5.38
CA GLY A 57 -4.04 17.50 4.22
C GLY A 57 -3.06 18.63 4.55
N CYS A 58 -3.21 19.35 5.68
CA CYS A 58 -2.19 20.30 6.16
C CYS A 58 -2.04 20.36 7.68
N GLY A 59 -2.93 19.72 8.44
CA GLY A 59 -2.73 19.44 9.85
C GLY A 59 -3.36 18.11 10.30
N HIS A 60 -3.54 17.92 11.60
CA HIS A 60 -4.03 16.69 12.22
C HIS A 60 -5.29 16.92 13.07
N VAL A 61 -6.29 16.06 12.90
CA VAL A 61 -7.55 16.12 13.65
C VAL A 61 -8.01 14.75 14.10
N CYS A 62 -8.69 14.71 15.24
CA CYS A 62 -9.23 13.47 15.79
C CYS A 62 -10.47 13.03 15.01
N MET A 63 -10.36 11.92 14.27
CA MET A 63 -11.43 11.37 13.44
C MET A 63 -11.90 10.02 13.96
N LYS A 64 -13.19 9.71 13.80
CA LYS A 64 -13.69 8.36 14.04
C LYS A 64 -13.03 7.41 13.03
N PRO A 65 -12.49 6.26 13.48
CA PRO A 65 -11.94 5.25 12.59
C PRO A 65 -13.02 4.84 11.59
N GLY A 66 -12.72 5.07 10.33
CA GLY A 66 -13.57 4.63 9.25
C GLY A 66 -13.22 3.20 8.89
N VAL A 67 -14.08 2.61 8.07
CA VAL A 67 -13.64 1.55 7.19
C VAL A 67 -12.53 2.14 6.31
N SER A 68 -11.28 1.88 6.66
CA SER A 68 -10.16 2.38 5.87
C SER A 68 -10.17 1.59 4.56
N THR A 69 -10.75 2.18 3.53
CA THR A 69 -10.35 1.91 2.15
C THR A 69 -9.24 2.87 1.78
N ALA A 70 -8.36 3.21 2.74
CA ALA A 70 -7.15 3.93 2.42
C ALA A 70 -6.53 3.16 1.25
N PRO A 71 -6.39 3.79 0.07
CA PRO A 71 -5.83 3.09 -1.06
C PRO A 71 -4.42 2.74 -0.63
N SER A 72 -4.18 1.46 -0.35
CA SER A 72 -2.85 0.96 -0.18
C SER A 72 -2.11 1.31 -1.46
N ASN A 73 -1.16 2.23 -1.35
CA ASN A 73 -0.47 2.77 -2.51
C ASN A 73 0.12 1.59 -3.30
N PRO A 74 0.02 1.60 -4.64
CA PRO A 74 0.57 0.53 -5.45
C PRO A 74 2.08 0.46 -5.20
N PHE A 75 2.64 -0.74 -5.26
CA PHE A 75 4.09 -0.90 -5.22
C PHE A 75 4.67 -0.38 -6.52
N ALA A 76 5.43 0.70 -6.46
CA ALA A 76 6.06 1.30 -7.62
C ALA A 76 7.54 0.91 -7.66
N LEU A 77 7.99 0.51 -8.84
CA LEU A 77 9.38 0.17 -9.14
C LEU A 77 9.90 1.17 -10.15
N MET A 78 11.09 1.69 -9.89
CA MET A 78 11.84 2.53 -10.83
C MET A 78 13.11 1.78 -11.22
N ALA A 79 13.21 1.42 -12.49
CA ALA A 79 14.39 0.77 -13.05
C ALA A 79 15.08 1.70 -14.05
N VAL A 80 16.38 1.90 -13.87
CA VAL A 80 17.24 2.56 -14.86
C VAL A 80 17.77 1.49 -15.81
N LEU A 81 17.61 1.71 -17.12
CA LEU A 81 18.07 0.79 -18.15
C LEU A 81 19.39 1.30 -18.75
N ARG A 82 20.26 0.36 -19.14
CA ARG A 82 21.52 0.66 -19.83
C ARG A 82 21.25 1.22 -21.25
N GLU A 83 20.22 0.68 -21.90
CA GLU A 83 19.77 1.03 -23.24
C GLU A 83 18.25 1.25 -23.25
N ALA A 84 17.74 2.04 -24.19
CA ALA A 84 16.31 2.37 -24.31
C ALA A 84 15.46 1.22 -24.91
N VAL A 85 15.72 -0.02 -24.47
CA VAL A 85 15.08 -1.26 -24.97
C VAL A 85 14.09 -1.78 -23.92
N PHE A 86 12.96 -1.07 -23.79
CA PHE A 86 11.95 -1.30 -22.76
C PHE A 86 11.12 -2.56 -22.98
N ALA A 87 10.86 -2.93 -24.24
CA ALA A 87 9.99 -4.05 -24.58
C ALA A 87 10.50 -5.39 -24.02
N ASP A 88 11.80 -5.67 -24.18
CA ASP A 88 12.42 -6.91 -23.70
C ASP A 88 12.36 -7.00 -22.17
N VAL A 89 12.63 -5.88 -21.49
CA VAL A 89 12.57 -5.80 -20.03
C VAL A 89 11.14 -6.04 -19.55
N LEU A 90 10.16 -5.36 -20.15
CA LEU A 90 8.75 -5.49 -19.82
C LEU A 90 8.21 -6.91 -20.08
N ALA A 91 8.66 -7.57 -21.15
CA ALA A 91 8.23 -8.94 -21.48
C ALA A 91 8.68 -9.96 -20.43
N ALA A 92 9.72 -9.67 -19.65
CA ALA A 92 10.17 -10.54 -18.56
C ALA A 92 9.31 -10.39 -17.28
N LEU A 93 8.60 -9.28 -17.11
CA LEU A 93 7.90 -8.96 -15.86
C LEU A 93 6.49 -9.56 -15.79
N PRO A 94 5.97 -9.83 -14.56
CA PRO A 94 4.53 -9.98 -14.36
C PRO A 94 3.78 -8.74 -14.88
N GLU A 95 2.54 -8.90 -15.34
CA GLU A 95 1.79 -7.80 -15.95
C GLU A 95 1.52 -6.69 -14.91
N PRO A 96 2.05 -5.46 -15.09
CA PRO A 96 1.84 -4.39 -14.14
C PRO A 96 0.50 -3.68 -14.38
N MET A 97 -0.10 -3.12 -13.34
CA MET A 97 -1.32 -2.28 -13.48
C MET A 97 -1.04 -0.97 -14.23
N SER A 98 0.21 -0.50 -14.24
CA SER A 98 0.64 0.70 -14.94
C SER A 98 2.11 0.62 -15.28
N LYS A 99 2.49 1.15 -16.44
CA LYS A 99 3.87 1.28 -16.89
C LYS A 99 4.11 2.66 -17.51
N SER A 100 5.29 3.22 -17.29
CA SER A 100 5.75 4.47 -17.88
C SER A 100 7.18 4.31 -18.40
N GLU A 101 7.38 4.60 -19.67
CA GLU A 101 8.66 4.47 -20.37
C GLU A 101 9.26 5.85 -20.63
N MET A 102 10.15 6.29 -19.74
CA MET A 102 10.83 7.57 -19.85
C MET A 102 12.09 7.39 -20.71
N ARG A 103 11.87 7.25 -22.02
CA ARG A 103 12.92 6.87 -23.00
C ARG A 103 14.14 7.79 -22.99
N SER A 104 13.95 9.10 -22.84
CA SER A 104 15.04 10.09 -22.83
C SER A 104 16.00 9.93 -21.66
N VAL A 105 15.50 9.49 -20.51
CA VAL A 105 16.30 9.25 -19.28
C VAL A 105 16.55 7.77 -19.02
N LYS A 106 16.10 6.89 -19.93
CA LYS A 106 16.21 5.42 -19.82
C LYS A 106 15.61 4.87 -18.53
N VAL A 107 14.53 5.46 -18.04
CA VAL A 107 13.86 4.99 -16.81
C VAL A 107 12.54 4.29 -17.15
N LEU A 108 12.36 3.10 -16.62
CA LEU A 108 11.11 2.35 -16.63
C LEU A 108 10.48 2.45 -15.24
N SER A 109 9.28 3.00 -15.16
CA SER A 109 8.45 2.91 -13.95
C SER A 109 7.34 1.89 -14.17
N VAL A 110 7.19 0.93 -13.26
CA VAL A 110 6.07 -0.03 -13.26
C VAL A 110 5.40 -0.03 -11.91
N LYS A 111 4.08 -0.24 -11.89
CA LYS A 111 3.28 -0.27 -10.66
C LYS A 111 2.51 -1.57 -10.56
N TYR A 112 2.50 -2.15 -9.38
CA TYR A 112 1.74 -3.33 -9.03
C TYR A 112 0.69 -3.01 -7.96
N PRO A 113 -0.48 -3.66 -8.01
CA PRO A 113 -1.44 -3.57 -6.92
C PRO A 113 -0.82 -3.93 -5.57
N SER A 114 -1.22 -3.22 -4.54
CA SER A 114 -0.75 -3.42 -3.16
C SER A 114 -1.11 -4.79 -2.57
N ASP A 115 -2.13 -5.46 -3.12
CA ASP A 115 -2.51 -6.83 -2.79
C ASP A 115 -1.70 -7.87 -3.58
N GLN A 116 -1.03 -7.49 -4.67
CA GLN A 116 -0.17 -8.35 -5.49
C GLN A 116 1.31 -8.26 -5.07
N ARG A 117 1.57 -8.52 -3.79
CA ARG A 117 2.93 -8.48 -3.21
C ARG A 117 3.91 -9.43 -3.91
N ARG A 118 3.45 -10.63 -4.30
CA ARG A 118 4.29 -11.64 -4.98
C ARG A 118 4.77 -11.14 -6.33
N ASP A 119 3.88 -10.57 -7.14
CA ASP A 119 4.21 -10.07 -8.47
C ASP A 119 5.15 -8.87 -8.40
N ALA A 120 4.93 -7.97 -7.44
CA ALA A 120 5.83 -6.84 -7.18
C ALA A 120 7.24 -7.32 -6.81
N CYS A 121 7.38 -8.26 -5.87
CA CYS A 121 8.67 -8.82 -5.49
C CYS A 121 9.34 -9.56 -6.65
N GLN A 122 8.58 -10.37 -7.39
CA GLN A 122 9.09 -11.08 -8.55
C GLN A 122 9.59 -10.10 -9.62
N ALA A 123 8.87 -9.01 -9.86
CA ALA A 123 9.30 -7.96 -10.77
C ALA A 123 10.60 -7.30 -10.30
N PHE A 124 10.72 -6.96 -9.00
CA PHE A 124 11.96 -6.42 -8.45
C PHE A 124 13.16 -7.36 -8.67
N HIS A 125 13.02 -8.65 -8.35
CA HIS A 125 14.08 -9.64 -8.54
C HIS A 125 14.45 -9.82 -10.01
N LYS A 126 13.45 -9.90 -10.89
CA LYS A 126 13.69 -10.02 -12.34
C LYS A 126 14.41 -8.79 -12.88
N LEU A 127 13.99 -7.58 -12.48
CA LEU A 127 14.65 -6.33 -12.87
C LEU A 127 16.09 -6.26 -12.34
N ALA A 128 16.32 -6.62 -11.08
CA ALA A 128 17.65 -6.61 -10.46
C ALA A 128 18.62 -7.59 -11.14
N ALA A 129 18.12 -8.74 -11.61
CA ALA A 129 18.91 -9.73 -12.33
C ALA A 129 18.99 -9.46 -13.85
N HIS A 130 18.22 -8.53 -14.40
CA HIS A 130 18.11 -8.34 -15.84
C HIS A 130 19.37 -7.67 -16.41
N PRO A 131 20.02 -8.22 -17.45
CA PRO A 131 21.30 -7.71 -17.97
C PRO A 131 21.22 -6.30 -18.55
N LYS A 132 20.04 -5.88 -19.00
CA LYS A 132 19.78 -4.54 -19.56
C LYS A 132 19.41 -3.48 -18.51
N VAL A 133 19.24 -3.86 -17.26
CA VAL A 133 18.94 -2.96 -16.14
C VAL A 133 20.27 -2.57 -15.47
N SER A 134 20.44 -1.29 -15.15
CA SER A 134 21.60 -0.79 -14.39
C SER A 134 21.30 -0.73 -12.90
N SER A 135 20.09 -0.34 -12.53
CA SER A 135 19.62 -0.31 -11.14
C SER A 135 18.10 -0.44 -11.11
N VAL A 136 17.58 -0.96 -10.00
CA VAL A 136 16.13 -0.98 -9.70
C VAL A 136 15.93 -0.65 -8.23
N GLU A 137 14.97 0.21 -7.96
CA GLU A 137 14.63 0.68 -6.62
C GLU A 137 13.10 0.75 -6.47
N TRP A 138 12.64 0.69 -5.23
CA TRP A 138 11.24 0.96 -4.91
C TRP A 138 11.01 2.47 -4.89
N ASP A 139 9.99 2.92 -5.61
CA ASP A 139 9.53 4.32 -5.59
C ASP A 139 8.44 4.46 -4.52
N GLY A 140 8.87 4.57 -3.26
CA GLY A 140 7.99 4.66 -2.10
C GLY A 140 7.91 3.36 -1.30
N ALA A 141 6.67 2.93 -0.98
CA ALA A 141 6.44 1.75 -0.14
C ALA A 141 6.91 0.46 -0.83
N SER A 142 7.68 -0.36 -0.11
CA SER A 142 8.14 -1.67 -0.57
C SER A 142 7.46 -2.81 0.21
N PRO A 143 7.06 -3.91 -0.43
CA PRO A 143 6.63 -5.11 0.27
C PRO A 143 7.81 -5.80 0.97
N ASN A 144 7.54 -6.55 2.05
CA ASN A 144 8.54 -7.45 2.63
C ASN A 144 8.69 -8.69 1.75
N CYS A 145 9.69 -8.69 0.87
CA CYS A 145 9.96 -9.80 -0.04
C CYS A 145 10.65 -11.00 0.62
N ALA A 146 11.19 -10.86 1.84
CA ALA A 146 11.88 -11.96 2.52
C ALA A 146 10.93 -13.06 3.00
N GLU A 147 9.66 -12.72 3.20
CA GLU A 147 8.61 -13.64 3.67
C GLU A 147 7.82 -14.29 2.52
N ILE A 148 8.16 -13.97 1.27
CA ILE A 148 7.45 -14.42 0.08
C ILE A 148 8.31 -15.46 -0.62
N GLU A 149 7.78 -16.69 -0.74
CA GLU A 149 8.39 -17.73 -1.56
C GLU A 149 8.18 -17.37 -3.04
N LEU A 150 9.28 -17.04 -3.73
CA LEU A 150 9.27 -16.52 -5.10
C LEU A 150 9.41 -17.62 -6.14
#